data_AF-A0A1B2I7U5-F1
#
_entry.id   AF-A0A1B2I7U5-F1
#
_cell.length_a   1.000
_cell.length_b   1.000
_cell.length_c   1.000
_cell.angle_alpha   90.00
_cell.angle_beta   90.00
_cell.angle_gamma   90.00
#
_symmetry.space_group_name_H-M   'P 1'
#
loop_
_entity.id
_entity.type
_entity.pdbx_description
1 polymer ?
#
loop_
_entity_poly.entity_id
_entity_poly.type
_entity_poly.pdbx_seq_one_letter_code
_entity_poly.pdbx_strand_id
1 'polypeptide(L)' 'MKTIRMKFITEAGKNFYVSMDYAAPELSGAEGAAKVKAAADLILEQQPFDVTLVSCESAELIERTSTEIELTEAGA' A
#
# COMPACT_ATOMS: atom_id res chain seq x y z
N MET A 1 10.93 -1.59 -9.01
CA MET A 1 9.55 -1.04 -9.17
C MET A 1 9.26 -0.16 -7.97
N LYS A 2 8.56 0.97 -8.14
CA LYS A 2 8.15 1.83 -7.03
C LYS A 2 6.78 1.37 -6.53
N THR A 3 6.66 1.11 -5.24
CA THR A 3 5.42 0.68 -4.59
C THR A 3 5.05 1.70 -3.53
N ILE A 4 3.80 2.17 -3.52
CA ILE A 4 3.27 2.93 -2.38
C ILE A 4 2.81 1.91 -1.35
N ARG A 5 3.24 2.09 -0.10
CA ARG A 5 2.72 1.34 1.03
C ARG A 5 2.04 2.29 2.01
N MET A 6 0.76 2.08 2.25
CA MET A 6 -0.03 2.82 3.23
C MET A 6 -0.28 1.93 4.45
N LYS A 7 -0.14 2.49 5.65
CA LYS A 7 -0.41 1.83 6.92
C LYS A 7 -1.69 2.41 7.52
N PHE A 8 -2.69 1.55 7.66
CA PHE A 8 -3.95 1.85 8.32
C PHE A 8 -4.05 1.15 9.67
N ILE A 9 -4.83 1.74 10.58
CA ILE A 9 -5.20 1.14 11.87
C ILE A 9 -6.64 0.68 11.77
N THR A 10 -6.90 -0.56 12.14
CA THR A 10 -8.26 -1.10 12.19
C THR A 10 -8.95 -0.76 13.50
N GLU A 11 -10.27 -0.95 13.58
CA GLU A 11 -11.01 -0.78 14.84
C GLU A 11 -10.55 -1.72 15.95
N ALA A 12 -9.96 -2.87 15.58
CA ALA A 12 -9.35 -3.82 16.50
C ALA A 12 -7.93 -3.39 16.98
N GLY A 13 -7.48 -2.18 16.61
CA GLY A 13 -6.15 -1.67 16.94
C GLY A 13 -5.00 -2.38 16.21
N LYS A 14 -5.30 -3.08 15.11
CA LYS A 14 -4.30 -3.81 14.32
C LYS A 14 -3.83 -2.98 13.12
N ASN A 15 -2.61 -3.24 12.69
CA ASN A 15 -2.06 -2.62 11.48
C ASN A 15 -2.59 -3.36 10.23
N PHE A 16 -3.09 -2.61 9.26
CA PHE A 16 -3.48 -3.09 7.93
C PHE A 16 -2.65 -2.37 6.87
N TYR A 17 -2.01 -3.09 5.96
CA TYR A 17 -1.11 -2.51 4.96
C TYR A 17 -1.70 -2.66 3.57
N VAL A 18 -1.83 -1.53 2.86
CA VAL A 18 -2.15 -1.52 1.43
C VAL A 18 -0.87 -1.23 0.68
N SER A 19 -0.43 -2.17 -0.17
CA SER A 19 0.71 -1.98 -1.06
C SER A 19 0.23 -1.96 -2.50
N MET A 20 0.54 -0.91 -3.24
CA MET A 20 0.15 -0.77 -4.64
C MET A 20 1.37 -0.40 -5.46
N ASP A 21 1.61 -1.15 -6.53
CA ASP A 21 2.63 -0.80 -7.49
C ASP A 21 2.23 0.48 -8.21
N TYR A 22 3.17 1.41 -8.28
CA TYR A 22 2.93 2.72 -8.86
C TYR A 22 3.92 2.97 -9.98
N ALA A 23 3.38 3.00 -11.20
CA ALA A 23 4.16 3.13 -12.42
C ALA A 23 4.57 4.58 -12.75
N ALA A 24 4.06 5.60 -12.03
CA ALA A 24 4.35 7.00 -12.32
C ALA A 24 5.50 7.55 -11.44
N PRO A 25 6.57 8.11 -12.03
CA PRO A 25 7.72 8.61 -11.27
C PRO A 25 7.44 9.89 -10.46
N GLU A 26 6.28 10.54 -10.68
CA GLU A 26 5.94 11.87 -10.19
C GLU A 26 5.50 11.92 -8.71
N LEU A 27 5.30 10.77 -8.05
CA LEU A 27 4.89 10.72 -6.64
C LEU A 27 5.92 11.26 -5.64
N SER A 28 7.19 11.29 -6.01
CA SER A 28 8.23 11.91 -5.18
C SER A 28 8.20 13.45 -5.24
N GLY A 29 7.34 14.04 -6.08
CA GLY A 29 7.13 15.48 -6.16
C GLY A 29 6.10 16.00 -5.15
N ALA A 30 6.00 17.33 -5.03
CA ALA A 30 5.10 18.01 -4.08
C ALA A 30 3.62 17.61 -4.26
N GLU A 31 3.18 17.32 -5.48
CA GLU A 31 1.82 16.86 -5.76
C GLU A 31 1.56 15.41 -5.33
N GLY A 32 2.61 14.60 -5.18
CA GLY A 32 2.48 13.18 -4.90
C GLY A 32 1.93 12.90 -3.51
N ALA A 33 2.39 13.64 -2.50
CA ALA A 33 1.88 13.53 -1.13
C ALA A 33 0.38 13.84 -1.06
N ALA A 34 -0.10 14.84 -1.79
CA ALA A 34 -1.52 15.20 -1.84
C ALA A 34 -2.36 14.09 -2.49
N LYS A 35 -1.88 13.49 -3.58
CA LYS A 35 -2.54 12.37 -4.26
C LYS A 35 -2.61 11.12 -3.38
N VAL A 36 -1.53 10.81 -2.65
CA VAL A 36 -1.51 9.68 -1.69
C VAL A 36 -2.46 9.92 -0.53
N LYS A 37 -2.50 11.15 0.00
CA LYS A 37 -3.46 11.52 1.05
C LYS A 37 -4.90 11.36 0.57
N ALA A 38 -5.23 11.88 -0.62
CA ALA A 38 -6.57 11.75 -1.19
C ALA A 38 -6.98 10.27 -1.39
N ALA A 39 -6.04 9.42 -1.80
CA ALA A 39 -6.30 7.98 -1.89
C ALA A 39 -6.55 7.34 -0.52
N ALA A 40 -5.76 7.70 0.50
CA ALA A 40 -5.97 7.21 1.87
C ALA A 40 -7.32 7.65 2.45
N ASP A 41 -7.71 8.92 2.24
CA ASP A 41 -8.99 9.47 2.67
C ASP A 41 -10.15 8.73 1.99
N LEU A 42 -10.06 8.47 0.68
CA LEU A 42 -11.07 7.71 -0.06
C LEU A 42 -11.20 6.25 0.42
N ILE A 43 -10.08 5.61 0.77
CA ILE A 43 -10.07 4.26 1.35
C ILE A 43 -10.78 4.25 2.71
N LEU A 44 -10.51 5.25 3.55
CA LEU A 44 -11.18 5.40 4.84
C LEU A 44 -12.66 5.73 4.71
N GLU A 45 -13.07 6.46 3.67
CA GLU A 45 -14.47 6.78 3.42
C GLU A 45 -15.25 5.57 2.90
N GLN A 46 -14.70 4.84 1.94
CA GLN A 46 -15.42 3.76 1.27
C GLN A 46 -15.31 2.41 1.97
N GLN A 47 -14.32 2.22 2.86
CA GLN A 47 -14.11 0.96 3.58
C GLN A 47 -14.15 -0.27 2.63
N PRO A 48 -13.32 -0.31 1.57
CA PRO A 48 -13.44 -1.33 0.52
C PRO A 48 -13.00 -2.74 0.96
N PHE A 49 -12.59 -2.91 2.21
CA PHE A 49 -12.09 -4.16 2.76
C PHE A 49 -13.06 -4.70 3.81
N ASP A 50 -12.99 -6.01 4.06
CA ASP A 50 -13.80 -6.71 5.08
C ASP A 50 -13.39 -6.36 6.54
N VAL A 51 -12.54 -5.34 6.72
CA VAL A 51 -12.10 -4.82 8.02
C VAL A 51 -12.37 -3.33 8.08
N THR A 52 -12.86 -2.86 9.22
CA THR A 52 -13.06 -1.43 9.46
C THR A 52 -11.73 -0.73 9.72
N LEU A 53 -11.35 0.18 8.83
CA LEU A 53 -10.19 1.06 8.94
C LEU A 53 -10.58 2.37 9.65
N VAL A 54 -9.83 2.76 10.67
CA VAL A 54 -10.11 3.93 11.51
C VAL A 54 -9.25 5.13 11.13
N SER A 55 -7.99 4.89 10.79
CA SER A 55 -7.06 5.96 10.43
C SER A 55 -5.94 5.46 9.53
N CYS A 56 -5.34 6.37 8.76
CA CYS A 56 -4.09 6.14 8.05
C CYS A 56 -2.96 6.79 8.84
N GLU A 57 -2.01 5.99 9.35
CA GLU A 57 -0.89 6.49 10.15
C GLU A 57 0.27 7.00 9.29
N SER A 58 0.58 6.29 8.20
CA SER A 58 1.71 6.63 7.34
C SER A 58 1.54 6.13 5.93
N ALA A 59 2.26 6.77 5.01
CA ALA A 59 2.46 6.29 3.66
C ALA A 59 3.93 6.45 3.27
N GLU A 60 4.50 5.40 2.68
CA GLU A 60 5.90 5.35 2.25
C GLU A 60 6.01 4.91 0.79
N LEU A 61 7.00 5.47 0.09
CA LEU A 61 7.38 5.02 -1.25
C LEU A 61 8.54 4.05 -1.10
N ILE A 62 8.35 2.80 -1.53
CA ILE A 62 9.34 1.74 -1.42
C ILE A 62 9.85 1.41 -2.81
N GLU A 63 11.17 1.40 -2.96
CA GLU A 63 11.82 0.83 -4.14
C GLU A 63 12.12 -0.64 -3.87
N ARG A 64 11.44 -1.54 -4.60
CA ARG A 64 11.63 -2.98 -4.47
C ARG A 64 12.31 -3.57 -5.71
N THR A 65 13.29 -4.42 -5.44
CA THR A 65 13.82 -5.42 -6.37
C THR A 65 13.10 -6.72 -6.07
N SER A 66 12.35 -7.25 -7.03
CA SER A 66 11.71 -8.56 -6.91
C SER A 66 12.60 -9.60 -7.59
N THR A 67 12.89 -10.69 -6.90
CA THR A 67 13.58 -11.86 -7.46
C THR A 67 12.59 -13.01 -7.42
N GLU A 68 12.26 -13.55 -8.58
CA GLU A 68 11.40 -14.71 -8.68
C GLU A 68 12.07 -15.94 -8.05
N ILE A 69 11.31 -16.74 -7.30
CA ILE A 69 11.76 -18.02 -6.78
C ILE A 69 10.99 -19.09 -7.55
N GLU A 70 11.69 -19.85 -8.39
CA GLU A 70 11.10 -20.97 -9.11
C GLU A 70 10.77 -22.09 -8.12
N LEU A 71 9.48 -22.44 -8.02
CA LEU A 71 9.01 -23.60 -7.28
C LEU A 71 8.93 -24.78 -8.26
N THR A 72 10.05 -25.45 -8.52
CA THR A 72 9.99 -26.76 -9.18
C THR A 72 9.47 -27.79 -8.19
N GLU A 73 8.39 -28.49 -8.52
CA GLU A 73 7.92 -29.65 -7.75
C GLU A 73 9.08 -30.65 -7.62
N ALA A 74 9.49 -30.92 -6.38
CA ALA A 74 10.52 -31.90 -6.10
C ALA A 74 9.95 -33.30 -6.30
N GLY A 75 10.09 -33.84 -7.51
CA GLY A 75 10.05 -35.27 -7.82
C GLY A 75 8.66 -35.92 -7.80
N ALA A 76 8.14 -36.21 -9.00
CA ALA A 76 7.12 -37.23 -9.22
C ALA A 76 7.69 -38.66 -9.04
#